data_AF-A0A8T4YJ94-F1
#
_entry.id   AF-A0A8T4YJ94-F1
#
_cell.length_a   1.000
_cell.length_b   1.000
_cell.length_c   1.000
_cell.angle_alpha   90.00
_cell.angle_beta   90.00
_cell.angle_gamma   90.00
#
_symmetry.space_group_name_H-M   'P 1'
#
loop_
_entity.id
_entity.type
_entity.pdbx_description
1 polymer ?
#
loop_
_entity_poly.entity_id
_entity_poly.type
_entity_poly.pdbx_seq_one_letter_code
_entity_poly.pdbx_strand_id
1 'polypeptide(L)'
;MTKNGSKDLIENLIKIFGRENVLTELEDLYVYSHWGAFASKKRRLPVAVVRLRSFGEEEKLEELIGDSGFKILRLDQTISYLRESDASYIIVDYRKRQNPDHLAIKVRSRSREEEDKKSRLRGASSVYKRFVENLKNVAGYRLDENVDAEDGFCVVHRPPYDSETFSAKGRLTLLRGIFKGDLKPTSRLVESIFTCTACGQCYDQGTSEGFEINNAIIQARREIKKFSAAPKQSLTLLKNIQGLQNPFGMPTEDRDLWFEESVEEHPYKGNSILYWAGCSTAYRLPNIVESMVKVMEEAEVDFGLLGKDEGCCGLILYLLGFWDEAEENARRIVNKLNSLKVREVVTSCAGCFYMFSRVFKNLDVDFRFNIRHSSQIIESLILKGFLHLETLKGSYVWHDPCDLGRHSGVYEPPRRVLKSISDLVLKEQTLNKQHTLCCGAGGGLWMYNSGLAESIAQLKIEEAINRLKVDGLVTGCPNCILSLRNVAGSKLPVLDISELVAMIL
;
A
#
# COMPACT_ATOMS: atom_id res chain seq x y z
N MET A 1 3.18 27.30 -34.61
CA MET A 1 3.79 28.11 -33.53
C MET A 1 5.22 27.66 -33.32
N THR A 2 6.16 28.59 -33.15
CA THR A 2 7.60 28.30 -32.97
C THR A 2 7.85 27.75 -31.55
N LYS A 3 8.87 26.90 -31.38
CA LYS A 3 9.29 26.39 -30.05
C LYS A 3 9.55 27.51 -29.03
N ASN A 4 9.88 28.73 -29.49
CA ASN A 4 10.15 29.89 -28.66
C ASN A 4 8.90 30.40 -27.92
N GLY A 5 7.74 30.48 -28.59
CA GLY A 5 6.52 31.00 -27.95
C GLY A 5 5.98 30.13 -26.80
N SER A 6 6.21 28.81 -26.84
CA SER A 6 5.85 27.92 -25.73
C SER A 6 6.81 28.05 -24.54
N LYS A 7 8.09 28.34 -24.79
CA LYS A 7 9.07 28.50 -23.71
C LYS A 7 8.82 29.80 -22.94
N ASP A 8 8.58 30.89 -23.65
CA ASP A 8 8.27 32.20 -23.05
C ASP A 8 6.98 32.13 -22.21
N LEU A 9 5.96 31.41 -22.70
CA LEU A 9 4.75 31.17 -21.94
C LEU A 9 5.03 30.42 -20.63
N ILE A 10 5.81 29.33 -20.67
CA ILE A 10 6.14 28.54 -19.47
C ILE A 10 6.89 29.39 -18.44
N GLU A 11 7.86 30.20 -18.87
CA GLU A 11 8.59 31.10 -17.98
C GLU A 11 7.67 32.12 -17.30
N ASN A 12 6.74 32.70 -18.05
CA ASN A 12 5.72 33.61 -17.50
C ASN A 12 4.76 32.91 -16.54
N LEU A 13 4.30 31.71 -16.87
CA LEU A 13 3.45 30.90 -15.98
C LEU A 13 4.16 30.61 -14.66
N ILE A 14 5.43 30.18 -14.71
CA ILE A 14 6.23 29.89 -13.51
C ILE A 14 6.42 31.16 -12.67
N LYS A 15 6.63 32.31 -13.31
CA LYS A 15 6.78 33.60 -12.62
C LYS A 15 5.51 34.03 -11.87
N ILE A 16 4.33 33.77 -12.43
CA ILE A 16 3.05 34.17 -11.85
C ILE A 16 2.57 33.17 -10.79
N PHE A 17 2.61 31.88 -11.12
CA PHE A 17 1.97 30.82 -10.34
C PHE A 17 2.95 30.00 -9.48
N GLY A 18 4.26 30.16 -9.67
CA GLY A 18 5.28 29.36 -9.00
C GLY A 18 5.57 28.04 -9.74
N ARG A 19 6.83 27.58 -9.65
CA ARG A 19 7.30 26.36 -10.36
C ARG A 19 6.52 25.13 -9.93
N GLU A 20 6.14 25.04 -8.67
CA GLU A 20 5.38 23.93 -8.11
C GLU A 20 3.97 23.82 -8.69
N ASN A 21 3.36 24.93 -9.12
CA ASN A 21 2.00 24.93 -9.66
C ASN A 21 1.96 24.82 -11.19
N VAL A 22 3.12 24.83 -11.87
CA VAL A 22 3.23 24.74 -13.33
C VAL A 22 3.96 23.45 -13.73
N LEU A 23 3.19 22.43 -14.10
CA LEU A 23 3.72 21.12 -14.50
C LEU A 23 4.09 21.14 -15.99
N THR A 24 5.33 20.74 -16.26
CA THR A 24 5.91 20.73 -17.62
C THR A 24 6.71 19.45 -17.91
N GLU A 25 6.82 18.56 -16.93
CA GLU A 25 7.51 17.29 -17.10
C GLU A 25 6.69 16.36 -18.00
N LEU A 26 7.38 15.56 -18.82
CA LEU A 26 6.74 14.69 -19.81
C LEU A 26 5.67 13.78 -19.19
N GLU A 27 5.93 13.24 -18.00
CA GLU A 27 5.03 12.34 -17.28
C GLU A 27 3.73 13.06 -16.87
N ASP A 28 3.81 14.32 -16.43
CA ASP A 28 2.62 15.10 -16.10
C ASP A 28 1.84 15.41 -17.37
N LEU A 29 2.50 15.95 -18.40
CA LEU A 29 1.83 16.27 -19.66
C LEU A 29 1.19 15.02 -20.28
N TYR A 30 1.87 13.88 -20.19
CA TYR A 30 1.37 12.59 -20.65
C TYR A 30 0.12 12.19 -19.87
N VAL A 31 0.17 12.16 -18.55
CA VAL A 31 -0.96 11.75 -17.72
C VAL A 31 -2.18 12.65 -17.95
N TYR A 32 -2.00 13.97 -17.98
CA TYR A 32 -3.09 14.92 -18.18
C TYR A 32 -3.59 14.97 -19.65
N SER A 33 -2.82 14.45 -20.61
CA SER A 33 -3.29 14.27 -22.00
C SER A 33 -4.20 13.05 -22.19
N HIS A 34 -4.36 12.20 -21.16
CA HIS A 34 -5.22 11.03 -21.19
C HIS A 34 -6.45 11.18 -20.29
N TRP A 35 -7.58 10.68 -20.77
CA TRP A 35 -8.88 10.83 -20.13
C TRP A 35 -9.80 9.66 -20.47
N GLY A 36 -10.98 9.65 -19.85
CA GLY A 36 -11.89 8.50 -19.86
C GLY A 36 -11.40 7.35 -18.99
N ALA A 37 -12.23 6.30 -18.87
CA ALA A 37 -11.91 5.10 -18.10
C ALA A 37 -10.53 4.54 -18.50
N PHE A 38 -9.67 4.32 -17.50
CA PHE A 38 -8.29 3.83 -17.65
C PHE A 38 -7.40 4.61 -18.62
N ALA A 39 -7.64 5.92 -18.79
CA ALA A 39 -6.86 6.71 -19.75
C ALA A 39 -6.89 6.09 -21.16
N SER A 40 -8.05 5.52 -21.53
CA SER A 40 -8.24 4.81 -22.79
C SER A 40 -8.05 5.72 -23.99
N LYS A 41 -8.48 6.97 -23.85
CA LYS A 41 -8.42 7.97 -24.88
C LYS A 41 -7.15 8.84 -24.67
N LYS A 42 -6.48 9.28 -25.77
CA LYS A 42 -5.27 10.14 -25.76
C LYS A 42 -5.40 11.39 -26.65
N ARG A 43 -4.90 12.54 -26.18
CA ARG A 43 -4.73 13.78 -26.97
C ARG A 43 -3.25 14.10 -27.16
N ARG A 44 -2.94 15.18 -27.89
CA ARG A 44 -1.57 15.73 -27.94
C ARG A 44 -1.15 16.16 -26.53
N LEU A 45 0.15 16.29 -26.29
CA LEU A 45 0.61 16.77 -24.99
C LEU A 45 0.23 18.26 -24.82
N PRO A 46 -0.33 18.65 -23.66
CA PRO A 46 -0.46 20.06 -23.32
C PRO A 46 0.92 20.73 -23.26
N VAL A 47 0.96 22.05 -23.39
CA VAL A 47 2.18 22.84 -23.20
C VAL A 47 2.57 22.87 -21.72
N ALA A 48 1.58 23.02 -20.85
CA ALA A 48 1.71 23.02 -19.40
C ALA A 48 0.39 22.61 -18.74
N VAL A 49 0.48 22.14 -17.51
CA VAL A 49 -0.66 22.05 -16.60
C VAL A 49 -0.48 23.08 -15.49
N VAL A 50 -1.45 23.94 -15.29
CA VAL A 50 -1.45 24.99 -14.26
C VAL A 50 -2.42 24.58 -13.15
N ARG A 51 -1.92 24.46 -11.93
CA ARG A 51 -2.70 24.10 -10.76
C ARG A 51 -3.16 25.37 -10.07
N LEU A 52 -4.47 25.60 -9.99
CA LEU A 52 -5.04 26.81 -9.43
C LEU A 52 -5.78 26.51 -8.12
N ARG A 53 -5.68 27.44 -7.17
CA ARG A 53 -6.28 27.37 -5.83
C ARG A 53 -7.55 28.19 -5.72
N SER A 54 -7.74 29.19 -6.58
CA SER A 54 -8.89 30.09 -6.56
C SER A 54 -9.28 30.62 -7.94
N PHE A 55 -10.52 31.09 -8.08
CA PHE A 55 -11.01 31.76 -9.29
C PHE A 55 -10.22 33.04 -9.64
N GLY A 56 -9.69 33.77 -8.65
CA GLY A 56 -8.87 34.97 -8.92
C GLY A 56 -7.48 34.65 -9.51
N GLU A 57 -7.01 33.42 -9.41
CA GLU A 57 -5.79 33.00 -10.13
C GLU A 57 -6.08 32.63 -11.59
N GLU A 58 -7.33 32.26 -11.89
CA GLU A 58 -7.76 31.94 -13.24
C GLU A 58 -7.87 33.18 -14.11
N GLU A 59 -8.40 34.30 -13.59
CA GLU A 59 -8.44 35.57 -14.31
C GLU A 59 -7.04 36.00 -14.78
N LYS A 60 -6.02 35.87 -13.91
CA LYS A 60 -4.62 36.15 -14.27
C LYS A 60 -4.09 35.23 -15.36
N LEU A 61 -4.56 33.98 -15.39
CA LEU A 61 -4.20 33.02 -16.43
C LEU A 61 -4.84 33.40 -17.76
N GLU A 62 -6.13 33.78 -17.74
CA GLU A 62 -6.85 34.23 -18.92
C GLU A 62 -6.24 35.50 -19.52
N GLU A 63 -5.86 36.48 -18.68
CA GLU A 63 -5.14 37.69 -19.10
C GLU A 63 -3.80 37.36 -19.77
N LEU A 64 -3.02 36.44 -19.21
CA LEU A 64 -1.74 36.02 -19.79
C LEU A 64 -1.94 35.32 -21.15
N ILE A 65 -3.03 34.55 -21.29
CA ILE A 65 -3.29 33.71 -22.45
C ILE A 65 -4.04 34.46 -23.57
N GLY A 66 -4.79 35.52 -23.28
CA GLY A 66 -5.74 36.19 -24.18
C GLY A 66 -5.26 36.39 -25.62
N ASP A 67 -4.06 36.94 -25.82
CA ASP A 67 -3.52 37.24 -27.17
C ASP A 67 -2.47 36.22 -27.66
N SER A 68 -2.20 35.19 -26.86
CA SER A 68 -1.10 34.25 -27.08
C SER A 68 -1.43 33.10 -28.05
N GLY A 69 -2.70 32.95 -28.42
CA GLY A 69 -3.20 31.89 -29.31
C GLY A 69 -3.24 30.49 -28.66
N PHE A 70 -2.94 30.36 -27.36
CA PHE A 70 -3.12 29.12 -26.61
C PHE A 70 -4.57 28.98 -26.12
N LYS A 71 -5.08 27.74 -26.09
CA LYS A 71 -6.39 27.44 -25.50
C LYS A 71 -6.26 27.00 -24.04
N ILE A 72 -7.20 27.40 -23.20
CA ILE A 72 -7.31 26.95 -21.81
C ILE A 72 -8.34 25.82 -21.75
N LEU A 73 -7.94 24.68 -21.18
CA LEU A 73 -8.83 23.56 -20.90
C LEU A 73 -8.98 23.37 -19.40
N ARG A 74 -10.20 23.17 -18.93
CA ARG A 74 -10.51 22.92 -17.52
C ARG A 74 -10.87 21.45 -17.36
N LEU A 75 -10.31 20.78 -16.35
CA LEU A 75 -10.54 19.34 -16.13
C LEU A 75 -12.00 18.99 -15.82
N ASP A 76 -12.80 19.92 -15.31
CA ASP A 76 -14.21 19.72 -14.96
C ASP A 76 -15.18 19.90 -16.14
N GLN A 77 -14.70 20.40 -17.28
CA GLN A 77 -15.50 20.58 -18.48
C GLN A 77 -15.38 19.35 -19.38
N THR A 78 -16.52 18.77 -19.80
CA THR A 78 -16.58 17.61 -20.68
C THR A 78 -15.68 17.84 -21.89
N ILE A 79 -14.61 17.03 -21.97
CA ILE A 79 -13.48 17.15 -22.90
C ILE A 79 -13.90 16.68 -24.32
N SER A 80 -15.14 16.98 -24.75
CA SER A 80 -15.75 16.53 -26.00
C SER A 80 -15.56 17.48 -27.18
N TYR A 81 -15.05 18.71 -26.98
CA TYR A 81 -15.14 19.77 -27.99
C TYR A 81 -13.86 20.23 -28.70
N LEU A 82 -12.70 19.61 -28.42
CA LEU A 82 -11.46 19.95 -29.13
C LEU A 82 -11.19 19.03 -30.32
N ARG A 83 -11.15 19.60 -31.54
CA ARG A 83 -10.73 18.95 -32.79
C ARG A 83 -9.20 18.77 -32.81
N GLU A 84 -8.70 17.69 -33.45
CA GLU A 84 -7.25 17.39 -33.59
C GLU A 84 -6.43 18.48 -34.28
N SER A 85 -7.08 19.36 -35.05
CA SER A 85 -6.43 20.34 -35.92
C SER A 85 -6.07 21.68 -35.27
N ASP A 86 -6.56 22.02 -34.07
CA ASP A 86 -6.62 23.44 -33.66
C ASP A 86 -5.98 23.76 -32.29
N ALA A 87 -4.80 24.37 -32.34
CA ALA A 87 -4.07 25.11 -31.29
C ALA A 87 -3.38 24.31 -30.16
N SER A 88 -2.19 24.77 -29.78
CA SER A 88 -1.52 24.39 -28.53
C SER A 88 -2.38 24.82 -27.34
N TYR A 89 -2.39 24.03 -26.27
CA TYR A 89 -3.27 24.27 -25.13
C TYR A 89 -2.58 24.05 -23.79
N ILE A 90 -3.15 24.63 -22.75
CA ILE A 90 -2.80 24.39 -21.35
C ILE A 90 -3.99 23.76 -20.63
N ILE A 91 -3.72 22.97 -19.60
CA ILE A 91 -4.76 22.39 -18.75
C ILE A 91 -4.75 23.11 -17.41
N VAL A 92 -5.93 23.38 -16.87
CA VAL A 92 -6.14 23.92 -15.54
C VAL A 92 -6.68 22.85 -14.62
N ASP A 93 -6.00 22.66 -13.49
CA ASP A 93 -6.35 21.69 -12.46
C ASP A 93 -6.75 22.40 -11.16
N TYR A 94 -8.05 22.33 -10.83
CA TYR A 94 -8.64 22.93 -9.62
C TYR A 94 -8.75 21.95 -8.45
N ARG A 95 -8.24 20.72 -8.57
CA ARG A 95 -8.53 19.69 -7.57
C ARG A 95 -7.94 20.05 -6.22
N LYS A 96 -8.84 20.13 -5.24
CA LYS A 96 -8.51 20.40 -3.84
C LYS A 96 -8.20 19.12 -3.08
N ARG A 97 -7.52 19.30 -1.94
CA ARG A 97 -7.31 18.24 -0.94
C ARG A 97 -8.62 17.64 -0.49
N GLN A 98 -8.74 16.32 -0.61
CA GLN A 98 -9.87 15.58 -0.06
C GLN A 98 -9.66 15.37 1.46
N ASN A 99 -10.60 15.88 2.25
CA ASN A 99 -10.70 15.60 3.69
C ASN A 99 -11.18 14.14 3.90
N PRO A 100 -10.67 13.40 4.91
CA PRO A 100 -11.13 12.04 5.22
C PRO A 100 -12.64 11.87 5.40
N ASP A 101 -13.36 12.89 5.87
CA ASP A 101 -14.81 12.81 6.07
C ASP A 101 -15.56 12.90 4.74
N HIS A 102 -15.12 13.79 3.84
CA HIS A 102 -15.61 13.82 2.45
C HIS A 102 -15.29 12.50 1.73
N LEU A 103 -14.09 11.97 1.97
CA LEU A 103 -13.72 10.66 1.48
C LEU A 103 -14.66 9.58 2.04
N ALA A 104 -14.91 9.55 3.34
CA ALA A 104 -15.81 8.58 3.96
C ALA A 104 -17.24 8.66 3.40
N ILE A 105 -17.74 9.86 3.08
CA ILE A 105 -19.02 10.03 2.38
C ILE A 105 -18.98 9.39 0.98
N LYS A 106 -17.96 9.70 0.17
CA LYS A 106 -17.77 9.09 -1.17
C LYS A 106 -17.62 7.56 -1.09
N VAL A 107 -16.95 7.05 -0.06
CA VAL A 107 -16.77 5.61 0.15
C VAL A 107 -18.10 4.96 0.50
N ARG A 108 -18.86 5.53 1.44
CA ARG A 108 -20.15 4.98 1.87
C ARG A 108 -21.18 4.97 0.76
N SER A 109 -21.22 6.00 -0.10
CA SER A 109 -22.12 6.02 -1.25
C SER A 109 -21.79 4.89 -2.23
N ARG A 110 -20.50 4.63 -2.48
CA ARG A 110 -20.04 3.55 -3.38
C ARG A 110 -20.17 2.15 -2.81
N SER A 111 -19.91 1.93 -1.53
CA SER A 111 -20.06 0.60 -0.92
C SER A 111 -21.50 0.09 -1.04
N ARG A 112 -22.50 0.98 -0.97
CA ARG A 112 -23.91 0.64 -1.23
C ARG A 112 -24.13 0.18 -2.68
N GLU A 113 -23.56 0.88 -3.65
CA GLU A 113 -23.62 0.51 -5.07
C GLU A 113 -22.87 -0.80 -5.40
N GLU A 114 -21.77 -1.08 -4.69
CA GLU A 114 -20.99 -2.32 -4.85
C GLU A 114 -21.68 -3.54 -4.24
N GLU A 115 -22.36 -3.42 -3.09
CA GLU A 115 -23.13 -4.53 -2.50
C GLU A 115 -24.26 -4.97 -3.43
N ASP A 116 -24.95 -4.02 -4.05
CA ASP A 116 -25.97 -4.28 -5.07
C ASP A 116 -25.40 -5.01 -6.30
N LYS A 117 -24.16 -4.70 -6.73
CA LYS A 117 -23.47 -5.35 -7.85
C LYS A 117 -22.85 -6.71 -7.49
N LYS A 118 -22.24 -6.87 -6.32
CA LYS A 118 -21.64 -8.14 -5.85
C LYS A 118 -22.68 -9.24 -5.63
N SER A 119 -23.94 -8.89 -5.36
CA SER A 119 -25.06 -9.84 -5.34
C SER A 119 -25.26 -10.56 -6.70
N ARG A 120 -24.81 -9.95 -7.81
CA ARG A 120 -25.03 -10.43 -9.18
C ARG A 120 -23.86 -11.22 -9.77
N LEU A 121 -22.68 -11.20 -9.15
CA LEU A 121 -21.44 -11.74 -9.74
C LEU A 121 -20.68 -12.60 -8.73
N ARG A 122 -21.13 -13.84 -8.52
CA ARG A 122 -20.34 -14.90 -7.89
C ARG A 122 -19.74 -15.79 -8.97
N GLY A 123 -18.43 -15.66 -9.18
CA GLY A 123 -17.62 -16.67 -9.88
C GLY A 123 -16.70 -16.13 -10.97
N ALA A 124 -15.46 -15.79 -10.62
CA ALA A 124 -14.34 -15.80 -11.57
C ALA A 124 -12.99 -15.76 -10.83
N SER A 125 -12.26 -16.87 -10.84
CA SER A 125 -10.96 -17.07 -10.18
C SER A 125 -9.74 -16.83 -11.09
N SER A 126 -9.84 -16.00 -12.13
CA SER A 126 -8.73 -15.83 -13.11
C SER A 126 -8.39 -14.39 -13.53
N VAL A 127 -8.73 -13.40 -12.70
CA VAL A 127 -8.62 -11.97 -13.06
C VAL A 127 -7.17 -11.51 -13.25
N TYR A 128 -6.22 -12.05 -12.48
CA TYR A 128 -4.81 -11.62 -12.46
C TYR A 128 -4.07 -11.80 -13.79
N LYS A 129 -4.13 -12.99 -14.40
CA LYS A 129 -3.43 -13.29 -15.66
C LYS A 129 -4.05 -12.55 -16.85
N ARG A 130 -5.39 -12.45 -16.87
CA ARG A 130 -6.13 -11.65 -17.85
C ARG A 130 -5.76 -10.19 -17.75
N PHE A 131 -5.59 -9.63 -16.56
CA PHE A 131 -5.25 -8.21 -16.39
C PHE A 131 -3.95 -7.81 -17.10
N VAL A 132 -2.88 -8.57 -16.88
CA VAL A 132 -1.56 -8.29 -17.47
C VAL A 132 -1.57 -8.53 -19.00
N GLU A 133 -2.30 -9.54 -19.47
CA GLU A 133 -2.49 -9.78 -20.92
C GLU A 133 -3.40 -8.73 -21.57
N ASN A 134 -4.36 -8.16 -20.83
CA ASN A 134 -5.29 -7.13 -21.29
C ASN A 134 -4.68 -5.71 -21.24
N LEU A 135 -3.69 -5.44 -20.39
CA LEU A 135 -2.87 -4.23 -20.52
C LEU A 135 -2.08 -4.22 -21.84
N LYS A 136 -1.71 -5.41 -22.35
CA LYS A 136 -1.08 -5.59 -23.66
C LYS A 136 -2.10 -5.54 -24.80
N ASN A 137 -3.28 -6.13 -24.60
CA ASN A 137 -4.36 -6.20 -25.58
C ASN A 137 -5.48 -5.22 -25.21
N VAL A 138 -5.51 -4.05 -25.87
CA VAL A 138 -6.51 -2.97 -25.68
C VAL A 138 -7.98 -3.46 -25.75
N ALA A 139 -8.24 -4.69 -26.21
CA ALA A 139 -9.58 -5.28 -26.40
C ALA A 139 -10.08 -6.22 -25.27
N GLY A 140 -9.28 -6.50 -24.24
CA GLY A 140 -9.58 -7.61 -23.30
C GLY A 140 -10.44 -7.27 -22.07
N TYR A 141 -10.66 -5.99 -21.78
CA TYR A 141 -11.67 -5.54 -20.82
C TYR A 141 -12.79 -4.86 -21.60
N ARG A 142 -14.03 -5.38 -21.47
CA ARG A 142 -15.21 -4.62 -21.86
C ARG A 142 -15.34 -3.45 -20.88
N LEU A 143 -14.73 -2.34 -21.26
CA LEU A 143 -15.00 -1.05 -20.65
C LEU A 143 -16.47 -0.74 -20.94
N ASP A 144 -17.24 -0.45 -19.91
CA ASP A 144 -18.52 0.21 -20.13
C ASP A 144 -18.19 1.62 -20.65
N GLU A 145 -18.37 1.83 -21.96
CA GLU A 145 -17.99 3.05 -22.66
C GLU A 145 -18.77 4.29 -22.15
N ASN A 146 -19.80 4.07 -21.33
CA ASN A 146 -20.66 5.09 -20.75
C ASN A 146 -20.20 5.62 -19.38
N VAL A 147 -19.02 5.24 -18.88
CA VAL A 147 -18.54 5.73 -17.58
C VAL A 147 -17.69 6.99 -17.76
N ASP A 148 -18.36 8.14 -17.74
CA ASP A 148 -17.76 9.50 -17.67
C ASP A 148 -17.18 9.83 -16.27
N ALA A 149 -16.75 8.83 -15.49
CA ALA A 149 -16.27 9.05 -14.13
C ALA A 149 -14.75 9.30 -14.10
N GLU A 150 -14.33 10.57 -14.00
CA GLU A 150 -12.92 10.98 -13.92
C GLU A 150 -12.29 10.88 -12.50
N ASP A 151 -12.97 10.21 -11.57
CA ASP A 151 -12.75 10.31 -10.11
C ASP A 151 -11.85 9.21 -9.50
N GLY A 152 -10.93 8.63 -10.28
CA GLY A 152 -9.99 7.60 -9.77
C GLY A 152 -8.89 8.22 -8.90
N PHE A 153 -8.93 8.05 -7.57
CA PHE A 153 -7.97 8.72 -6.67
C PHE A 153 -7.28 7.78 -5.67
N CYS A 154 -6.03 8.14 -5.36
CA CYS A 154 -5.27 7.58 -4.25
C CYS A 154 -5.64 8.33 -2.97
N VAL A 155 -5.91 7.61 -1.88
CA VAL A 155 -6.23 8.23 -0.57
C VAL A 155 -5.03 8.39 0.34
N VAL A 156 -3.91 7.78 -0.07
CA VAL A 156 -2.60 7.89 0.56
C VAL A 156 -1.86 9.12 0.01
N HIS A 157 -1.83 9.26 -1.31
CA HIS A 157 -1.32 10.44 -2.01
C HIS A 157 -2.48 11.37 -2.32
N ARG A 158 -2.70 12.35 -1.44
CA ARG A 158 -3.76 13.33 -1.62
C ARG A 158 -3.17 14.57 -2.28
N PRO A 159 -3.61 14.96 -3.49
CA PRO A 159 -3.39 16.32 -3.99
C PRO A 159 -3.76 17.32 -2.88
N PRO A 160 -2.98 18.38 -2.62
CA PRO A 160 -2.32 19.23 -3.59
C PRO A 160 -0.78 19.11 -3.60
N TYR A 161 -0.19 18.13 -2.92
CA TYR A 161 1.27 17.92 -2.98
C TYR A 161 1.70 17.16 -4.23
N ASP A 162 0.81 16.34 -4.80
CA ASP A 162 1.11 15.50 -5.94
C ASP A 162 0.20 15.83 -7.14
N SER A 163 0.77 15.89 -8.35
CA SER A 163 0.02 15.93 -9.60
C SER A 163 -0.74 14.61 -9.84
N GLU A 164 -1.69 14.58 -10.80
CA GLU A 164 -2.39 13.33 -11.21
C GLU A 164 -1.41 12.16 -11.40
N THR A 165 -0.20 12.46 -11.83
CA THR A 165 0.92 11.55 -12.04
C THR A 165 1.14 10.55 -10.90
N PHE A 166 0.91 10.93 -9.63
CA PHE A 166 1.09 10.05 -8.46
C PHE A 166 -0.22 9.42 -7.96
N SER A 167 -1.34 9.72 -8.59
CA SER A 167 -2.62 9.09 -8.29
C SER A 167 -2.65 7.65 -8.81
N ALA A 168 -3.70 6.91 -8.46
CA ALA A 168 -3.95 5.59 -9.04
C ALA A 168 -4.10 5.67 -10.58
N LYS A 169 -4.89 6.63 -11.08
CA LYS A 169 -5.10 6.87 -12.51
C LYS A 169 -3.80 7.24 -13.21
N GLY A 170 -3.03 8.18 -12.66
CA GLY A 170 -1.77 8.60 -13.26
C GLY A 170 -0.77 7.46 -13.36
N ARG A 171 -0.58 6.69 -12.29
CA ARG A 171 0.34 5.54 -12.30
C ARG A 171 -0.06 4.46 -13.31
N LEU A 172 -1.36 4.17 -13.46
CA LEU A 172 -1.86 3.25 -14.50
C LEU A 172 -1.61 3.81 -15.91
N THR A 173 -1.78 5.12 -16.09
CA THR A 173 -1.52 5.80 -17.36
C THR A 173 -0.05 5.73 -17.73
N LEU A 174 0.86 5.97 -16.78
CA LEU A 174 2.31 5.85 -16.97
C LEU A 174 2.72 4.41 -17.30
N LEU A 175 2.15 3.43 -16.59
CA LEU A 175 2.38 2.01 -16.86
C LEU A 175 2.00 1.64 -18.30
N ARG A 176 0.82 2.09 -18.75
CA ARG A 176 0.40 1.91 -20.15
C ARG A 176 1.36 2.59 -21.12
N GLY A 177 1.87 3.78 -20.78
CA GLY A 177 2.88 4.47 -21.57
C GLY A 177 4.16 3.68 -21.74
N ILE A 178 4.65 3.01 -20.68
CA ILE A 178 5.79 2.10 -20.75
C ILE A 178 5.48 0.92 -21.67
N PHE A 179 4.33 0.25 -21.48
CA PHE A 179 3.97 -0.94 -22.26
C PHE A 179 3.79 -0.66 -23.76
N LYS A 180 3.28 0.52 -24.11
CA LYS A 180 3.14 0.95 -25.51
C LYS A 180 4.44 1.47 -26.13
N GLY A 181 5.48 1.71 -25.32
CA GLY A 181 6.71 2.35 -25.77
C GLY A 181 6.62 3.87 -25.92
N ASP A 182 5.52 4.48 -25.46
CA ASP A 182 5.32 5.93 -25.45
C ASP A 182 6.24 6.64 -24.44
N LEU A 183 6.58 5.95 -23.34
CA LEU A 183 7.40 6.47 -22.25
C LEU A 183 8.57 5.53 -21.96
N LYS A 184 9.70 6.13 -21.58
CA LYS A 184 10.81 5.44 -20.94
C LYS A 184 10.74 5.70 -19.42
N PRO A 185 11.26 4.78 -18.58
CA PRO A 185 11.28 4.98 -17.13
C PRO A 185 12.31 6.03 -16.73
N THR A 186 11.93 7.30 -16.84
CA THR A 186 12.66 8.45 -16.30
C THR A 186 12.67 8.44 -14.77
N SER A 187 13.48 9.29 -14.15
CA SER A 187 13.50 9.46 -12.69
C SER A 187 12.12 9.81 -12.12
N ARG A 188 11.38 10.71 -12.76
CA ARG A 188 10.03 11.12 -12.33
C ARG A 188 9.01 10.00 -12.44
N LEU A 189 9.07 9.22 -13.52
CA LEU A 189 8.21 8.04 -13.67
C LEU A 189 8.51 7.01 -12.57
N VAL A 190 9.79 6.69 -12.37
CA VAL A 190 10.22 5.75 -11.33
C VAL A 190 9.77 6.25 -9.96
N GLU A 191 9.92 7.53 -9.67
CA GLU A 191 9.42 8.14 -8.44
C GLU A 191 7.91 7.96 -8.26
N SER A 192 7.10 8.25 -9.28
CA SER A 192 5.66 8.03 -9.21
C SER A 192 5.31 6.58 -8.89
N ILE A 193 5.96 5.60 -9.52
CA ILE A 193 5.66 4.18 -9.32
C ILE A 193 6.17 3.65 -7.96
N PHE A 194 7.37 4.06 -7.52
CA PHE A 194 7.99 3.57 -6.29
C PHE A 194 7.53 4.30 -5.02
N THR A 195 6.90 5.47 -5.15
CA THR A 195 6.21 6.13 -4.03
C THR A 195 4.91 5.42 -3.62
N CYS A 196 4.38 4.52 -4.45
CA CYS A 196 3.18 3.76 -4.10
C CYS A 196 3.42 2.80 -2.92
N THR A 197 2.55 2.81 -1.92
CA THR A 197 2.64 1.88 -0.78
C THR A 197 2.13 0.47 -1.09
N ALA A 198 1.65 0.20 -2.31
CA ALA A 198 1.00 -1.05 -2.72
C ALA A 198 -0.15 -1.48 -1.79
N CYS A 199 -0.78 -0.51 -1.10
CA CYS A 199 -1.72 -0.81 -0.03
C CYS A 199 -3.09 -1.31 -0.53
N GLY A 200 -3.41 -1.18 -1.83
CA GLY A 200 -4.67 -1.64 -2.41
C GLY A 200 -5.90 -0.75 -2.13
N GLN A 201 -5.72 0.44 -1.55
CA GLN A 201 -6.82 1.36 -1.23
C GLN A 201 -7.15 2.36 -2.35
N CYS A 202 -6.81 2.01 -3.60
CA CYS A 202 -7.13 2.88 -4.73
C CYS A 202 -8.64 2.85 -4.96
N TYR A 203 -9.28 4.01 -5.02
CA TYR A 203 -10.69 4.09 -5.38
C TYR A 203 -10.76 4.35 -6.88
N ASP A 204 -11.11 3.33 -7.65
CA ASP A 204 -11.35 3.45 -9.09
C ASP A 204 -12.82 3.10 -9.38
N GLN A 205 -13.53 4.05 -9.97
CA GLN A 205 -14.95 3.91 -10.32
C GLN A 205 -15.20 3.07 -11.57
N GLY A 206 -14.16 2.61 -12.27
CA GLY A 206 -14.35 1.88 -13.52
C GLY A 206 -14.45 0.36 -13.38
N THR A 207 -14.25 -0.21 -12.19
CA THR A 207 -13.98 -1.64 -12.07
C THR A 207 -15.22 -2.41 -11.64
N SER A 208 -16.08 -2.70 -12.61
CA SER A 208 -17.15 -3.69 -12.45
C SER A 208 -16.61 -5.11 -12.18
N GLU A 209 -15.28 -5.34 -12.28
CA GLU A 209 -14.67 -6.67 -12.26
C GLU A 209 -13.27 -6.72 -11.60
N GLY A 210 -13.16 -6.47 -10.28
CA GLY A 210 -12.01 -6.97 -9.49
C GLY A 210 -10.61 -6.53 -9.95
N PHE A 211 -10.47 -5.30 -10.42
CA PHE A 211 -9.19 -4.79 -10.91
C PHE A 211 -8.24 -4.47 -9.75
N GLU A 212 -7.13 -5.18 -9.68
CA GLU A 212 -6.13 -5.03 -8.62
C GLU A 212 -5.06 -4.00 -9.03
N ILE A 213 -5.37 -2.71 -8.87
CA ILE A 213 -4.44 -1.61 -9.20
C ILE A 213 -3.07 -1.82 -8.54
N ASN A 214 -3.04 -2.31 -7.29
CA ASN A 214 -1.80 -2.65 -6.59
C ASN A 214 -0.94 -3.65 -7.38
N ASN A 215 -1.54 -4.68 -7.97
CA ASN A 215 -0.82 -5.68 -8.76
C ASN A 215 -0.29 -5.08 -10.08
N ALA A 216 -1.04 -4.15 -10.68
CA ALA A 216 -0.55 -3.36 -11.81
C ALA A 216 0.72 -2.56 -11.46
N ILE A 217 0.72 -1.89 -10.30
CA ILE A 217 1.88 -1.14 -9.82
C ILE A 217 3.07 -2.06 -9.54
N ILE A 218 2.85 -3.23 -8.93
CA ILE A 218 3.92 -4.19 -8.68
C ILE A 218 4.51 -4.71 -10.00
N GLN A 219 3.67 -5.00 -11.00
CA GLN A 219 4.11 -5.35 -12.34
C GLN A 219 4.91 -4.20 -12.99
N ALA A 220 4.47 -2.95 -12.83
CA ALA A 220 5.20 -1.79 -13.34
C ALA A 220 6.64 -1.74 -12.80
N ARG A 221 6.83 -2.03 -11.51
CA ARG A 221 8.17 -2.09 -10.89
C ARG A 221 9.04 -3.18 -11.51
N ARG A 222 8.44 -4.35 -11.80
CA ARG A 222 9.11 -5.43 -12.52
C ARG A 222 9.52 -5.03 -13.95
N GLU A 223 8.66 -4.32 -14.67
CA GLU A 223 9.00 -3.81 -16.01
C GLU A 223 10.11 -2.77 -15.96
N ILE A 224 10.09 -1.84 -15.00
CA ILE A 224 11.14 -0.83 -14.79
C ILE A 224 12.52 -1.46 -14.58
N LYS A 225 12.61 -2.62 -13.90
CA LYS A 225 13.86 -3.39 -13.73
C LYS A 225 14.51 -3.73 -15.07
N LYS A 226 13.73 -4.06 -16.10
CA LYS A 226 14.24 -4.44 -17.44
C LYS A 226 14.98 -3.30 -18.14
N PHE A 227 14.73 -2.06 -17.73
CA PHE A 227 15.41 -0.87 -18.21
C PHE A 227 16.59 -0.45 -17.33
N SER A 228 17.00 -1.29 -16.36
CA SER A 228 18.03 -0.95 -15.36
C SER A 228 17.72 0.33 -14.56
N ALA A 229 16.43 0.65 -14.42
CA ALA A 229 15.95 1.88 -13.77
C ALA A 229 15.36 1.64 -12.38
N ALA A 230 15.56 0.45 -11.80
CA ALA A 230 15.16 0.15 -10.43
C ALA A 230 15.91 1.06 -9.42
N PRO A 231 15.25 1.57 -8.37
CA PRO A 231 15.92 2.41 -7.38
C PRO A 231 17.10 1.71 -6.71
N LYS A 232 18.18 2.45 -6.44
CA LYS A 232 19.39 1.92 -5.79
C LYS A 232 19.09 1.24 -4.46
N GLN A 233 18.20 1.84 -3.66
CA GLN A 233 17.75 1.29 -2.38
C GLN A 233 17.12 -0.09 -2.53
N SER A 234 16.35 -0.31 -3.61
CA SER A 234 15.72 -1.60 -3.91
C SER A 234 16.77 -2.67 -4.22
N LEU A 235 17.85 -2.30 -4.92
CA LEU A 235 18.98 -3.20 -5.20
C LEU A 235 19.80 -3.52 -3.94
N THR A 236 19.99 -2.55 -3.04
CA THR A 236 20.64 -2.79 -1.74
C THR A 236 19.84 -3.79 -0.92
N LEU A 237 18.51 -3.60 -0.85
CA LEU A 237 17.64 -4.51 -0.12
C LEU A 237 17.68 -5.93 -0.71
N LEU A 238 17.68 -6.06 -2.03
CA LEU A 238 17.83 -7.36 -2.70
C LEU A 238 19.12 -8.06 -2.24
N LYS A 239 20.26 -7.36 -2.27
CA LYS A 239 21.55 -7.89 -1.82
C LYS A 239 21.51 -8.30 -0.33
N ASN A 240 20.91 -7.48 0.52
CA ASN A 240 20.77 -7.77 1.94
C ASN A 240 19.97 -9.06 2.19
N ILE A 241 18.86 -9.26 1.46
CA ILE A 241 18.06 -10.48 1.60
C ILE A 241 18.80 -11.71 1.06
N GLN A 242 19.50 -11.59 -0.08
CA GLN A 242 20.26 -12.70 -0.64
C GLN A 242 21.47 -13.10 0.22
N GLY A 243 22.17 -12.13 0.83
CA GLY A 243 23.36 -12.39 1.64
C GLY A 243 23.09 -12.65 3.12
N LEU A 244 22.22 -11.86 3.74
CA LEU A 244 22.01 -11.83 5.20
C LEU A 244 20.59 -12.26 5.61
N GLN A 245 19.74 -12.60 4.64
CA GLN A 245 18.36 -13.03 4.86
C GLN A 245 17.50 -12.05 5.67
N ASN A 246 17.81 -10.75 5.63
CA ASN A 246 16.99 -9.69 6.19
C ASN A 246 17.10 -8.41 5.35
N PRO A 247 16.06 -7.55 5.30
CA PRO A 247 16.08 -6.35 4.46
C PRO A 247 16.97 -5.23 5.04
N PHE A 248 17.34 -5.31 6.32
CA PHE A 248 18.01 -4.24 7.05
C PHE A 248 19.54 -4.25 6.90
N GLY A 249 20.11 -5.34 6.35
CA GLY A 249 21.55 -5.51 6.23
C GLY A 249 22.23 -5.77 7.58
N MET A 250 21.49 -6.32 8.56
CA MET A 250 22.01 -6.65 9.88
C MET A 250 22.66 -8.04 9.89
N PRO A 251 23.67 -8.28 10.75
CA PRO A 251 24.23 -9.62 10.97
C PRO A 251 23.18 -10.69 11.30
N THR A 252 23.43 -11.94 10.94
CA THR A 252 22.51 -13.05 11.23
C THR A 252 22.50 -13.38 12.72
N GLU A 253 23.65 -13.20 13.38
CA GLU A 253 23.89 -13.44 14.80
C GLU A 253 23.06 -12.52 15.70
N ASP A 254 22.75 -11.32 15.22
CA ASP A 254 21.94 -10.33 15.94
C ASP A 254 20.44 -10.64 15.93
N ARG A 255 20.00 -11.68 15.21
CA ARG A 255 18.58 -11.92 14.94
C ARG A 255 17.77 -12.18 16.20
N ASP A 256 18.28 -13.03 17.08
CA ASP A 256 17.64 -13.47 18.31
C ASP A 256 18.34 -12.93 19.55
N LEU A 257 19.29 -12.00 19.40
CA LEU A 257 20.06 -11.39 20.50
C LEU A 257 19.18 -10.93 21.68
N TRP A 258 17.97 -10.45 21.40
CA TRP A 258 17.05 -9.90 22.38
C TRP A 258 15.99 -10.89 22.90
N PHE A 259 15.98 -12.12 22.39
CA PHE A 259 15.06 -13.18 22.79
C PHE A 259 15.74 -14.57 22.71
N GLU A 260 17.05 -14.61 22.96
CA GLU A 260 17.88 -15.82 22.84
C GLU A 260 17.40 -16.89 23.83
N GLU A 261 17.07 -16.48 25.05
CA GLU A 261 16.46 -17.34 26.07
C GLU A 261 15.19 -18.03 25.57
N SER A 262 14.27 -17.29 24.92
CA SER A 262 13.07 -17.89 24.33
C SER A 262 13.38 -18.92 23.24
N VAL A 263 14.47 -18.74 22.49
CA VAL A 263 14.91 -19.72 21.46
C VAL A 263 15.54 -20.95 22.11
N GLU A 264 16.32 -20.77 23.18
CA GLU A 264 16.95 -21.86 23.93
C GLU A 264 15.93 -22.73 24.68
N GLU A 265 14.91 -22.11 25.26
CA GLU A 265 13.81 -22.81 25.95
C GLU A 265 12.84 -23.48 24.98
N HIS A 266 12.54 -22.82 23.86
CA HIS A 266 11.56 -23.28 22.87
C HIS A 266 12.15 -23.46 21.46
N PRO A 267 13.21 -24.27 21.27
CA PRO A 267 13.74 -24.52 19.94
C PRO A 267 12.76 -25.39 19.16
N TYR A 268 12.57 -25.09 17.87
CA TYR A 268 11.74 -25.92 17.02
C TYR A 268 12.36 -27.32 16.83
N LYS A 269 11.71 -28.33 17.44
CA LYS A 269 12.17 -29.73 17.44
C LYS A 269 11.11 -30.71 16.92
N GLY A 270 10.24 -30.23 16.02
CA GLY A 270 9.10 -30.97 15.49
C GLY A 270 7.78 -30.69 16.23
N ASN A 271 7.72 -29.56 16.95
CA ASN A 271 6.52 -29.06 17.62
C ASN A 271 5.36 -28.89 16.64
N SER A 272 4.14 -28.88 17.19
CA SER A 272 2.89 -28.72 16.48
C SER A 272 2.81 -27.39 15.72
N ILE A 273 3.36 -26.32 16.31
CA ILE A 273 3.42 -24.99 15.72
C ILE A 273 4.87 -24.52 15.57
N LEU A 274 5.21 -23.98 14.40
CA LEU A 274 6.37 -23.12 14.23
C LEU A 274 5.93 -21.66 14.37
N TYR A 275 6.49 -20.94 15.34
CA TYR A 275 6.33 -19.49 15.39
C TYR A 275 7.36 -18.82 14.47
N TRP A 276 6.88 -18.31 13.34
CA TRP A 276 7.67 -17.52 12.40
C TRP A 276 7.74 -16.07 12.87
N ALA A 277 8.83 -15.71 13.54
CA ALA A 277 9.02 -14.39 14.14
C ALA A 277 8.99 -13.29 13.08
N GLY A 278 9.64 -13.51 11.95
CA GLY A 278 9.83 -12.53 10.88
C GLY A 278 10.91 -11.50 11.18
N CYS A 279 11.45 -10.87 10.13
CA CYS A 279 12.63 -10.01 10.26
C CYS A 279 12.38 -8.71 11.03
N SER A 280 11.24 -8.03 10.81
CA SER A 280 10.97 -6.75 11.50
C SER A 280 10.78 -6.94 13.00
N THR A 281 10.14 -8.03 13.39
CA THR A 281 9.92 -8.43 14.77
C THR A 281 11.25 -8.77 15.42
N ALA A 282 12.01 -9.70 14.83
CA ALA A 282 13.29 -10.17 15.36
C ALA A 282 14.31 -9.03 15.55
N TYR A 283 14.51 -8.18 14.54
CA TYR A 283 15.57 -7.17 14.56
C TYR A 283 15.18 -5.79 15.10
N ARG A 284 13.89 -5.47 15.19
CA ARG A 284 13.43 -4.10 15.52
C ARG A 284 12.36 -4.05 16.61
N LEU A 285 11.60 -5.11 16.82
CA LEU A 285 10.51 -5.17 17.79
C LEU A 285 10.52 -6.54 18.53
N PRO A 286 11.63 -6.92 19.19
CA PRO A 286 11.77 -8.24 19.80
C PRO A 286 10.73 -8.52 20.88
N ASN A 287 10.23 -7.48 21.57
CA ASN A 287 9.15 -7.60 22.56
C ASN A 287 7.88 -8.27 22.03
N ILE A 288 7.61 -8.19 20.72
CA ILE A 288 6.46 -8.89 20.11
C ILE A 288 6.72 -10.40 20.07
N VAL A 289 7.98 -10.84 19.91
CA VAL A 289 8.37 -12.25 20.00
C VAL A 289 8.14 -12.75 21.42
N GLU A 290 8.71 -12.06 22.41
CA GLU A 290 8.56 -12.39 23.83
C GLU A 290 7.09 -12.41 24.26
N SER A 291 6.30 -11.43 23.81
CA SER A 291 4.85 -11.37 24.11
C SER A 291 4.10 -12.57 23.52
N MET A 292 4.44 -13.00 22.31
CA MET A 292 3.82 -14.19 21.72
C MET A 292 4.27 -15.49 22.40
N VAL A 293 5.53 -15.57 22.83
CA VAL A 293 6.05 -16.69 23.64
C VAL A 293 5.24 -16.79 24.92
N LYS A 294 5.13 -15.71 25.70
CA LYS A 294 4.31 -15.66 26.92
C LYS A 294 2.86 -16.09 26.67
N VAL A 295 2.23 -15.61 25.59
CA VAL A 295 0.86 -15.99 25.22
C VAL A 295 0.73 -17.49 24.92
N MET A 296 1.70 -18.08 24.24
CA MET A 296 1.67 -19.49 23.88
C MET A 296 2.01 -20.39 25.07
N GLU A 297 2.89 -19.95 25.98
CA GLU A 297 3.19 -20.64 27.23
C GLU A 297 1.98 -20.68 28.16
N GLU A 298 1.32 -19.54 28.39
CA GLU A 298 0.12 -19.45 29.24
C GLU A 298 -1.01 -20.35 28.72
N ALA A 299 -1.12 -20.49 27.40
CA ALA A 299 -2.10 -21.36 26.76
C ALA A 299 -1.62 -22.81 26.55
N GLU A 300 -0.48 -23.19 27.12
CA GLU A 300 0.14 -24.52 27.01
C GLU A 300 0.24 -25.03 25.56
N VAL A 301 0.57 -24.13 24.62
CA VAL A 301 0.70 -24.46 23.20
C VAL A 301 2.04 -25.15 22.95
N ASP A 302 2.04 -26.25 22.20
CA ASP A 302 3.26 -26.88 21.70
C ASP A 302 3.82 -26.12 20.49
N PHE A 303 4.75 -25.18 20.73
CA PHE A 303 5.40 -24.37 19.72
C PHE A 303 6.93 -24.44 19.77
N GLY A 304 7.59 -23.95 18.72
CA GLY A 304 9.02 -23.69 18.74
C GLY A 304 9.43 -22.57 17.79
N LEU A 305 10.66 -22.08 18.00
CA LEU A 305 11.31 -20.99 17.29
C LEU A 305 12.50 -21.50 16.48
N LEU A 306 12.84 -20.78 15.40
CA LEU A 306 14.05 -21.06 14.62
C LEU A 306 15.24 -20.15 15.00
N GLY A 307 15.04 -19.07 15.76
CA GLY A 307 16.13 -18.14 16.08
C GLY A 307 16.93 -17.69 14.85
N LYS A 308 18.27 -17.67 14.96
CA LYS A 308 19.26 -17.40 13.88
C LYS A 308 19.01 -18.18 12.58
N ASP A 309 18.37 -19.34 12.65
CA ASP A 309 18.06 -20.17 11.49
C ASP A 309 16.89 -19.61 10.63
N GLU A 310 16.12 -18.66 11.13
CA GLU A 310 15.01 -18.08 10.37
C GLU A 310 15.46 -16.99 9.39
N GLY A 311 14.88 -16.98 8.18
CA GLY A 311 15.13 -15.97 7.15
C GLY A 311 14.07 -14.87 7.05
N CYS A 312 14.17 -14.04 6.02
CA CYS A 312 13.12 -13.11 5.60
C CYS A 312 12.07 -13.85 4.76
N CYS A 313 10.78 -13.56 4.95
CA CYS A 313 9.70 -14.14 4.14
C CYS A 313 9.80 -13.79 2.65
N GLY A 314 10.46 -12.69 2.29
CA GLY A 314 10.68 -12.27 0.90
C GLY A 314 9.58 -11.37 0.31
N LEU A 315 8.54 -10.98 1.09
CA LEU A 315 7.44 -10.15 0.58
C LEU A 315 7.93 -8.89 -0.14
N ILE A 316 8.92 -8.22 0.44
CA ILE A 316 9.41 -6.95 -0.10
C ILE A 316 10.08 -7.12 -1.46
N LEU A 317 10.68 -8.28 -1.76
CA LEU A 317 11.21 -8.59 -3.10
C LEU A 317 10.07 -8.60 -4.13
N TYR A 318 8.98 -9.29 -3.80
CA TYR A 318 7.78 -9.34 -4.64
C TYR A 318 7.20 -7.94 -4.87
N LEU A 319 7.03 -7.14 -3.81
CA LEU A 319 6.46 -5.79 -3.89
C LEU A 319 7.35 -4.81 -4.67
N LEU A 320 8.66 -5.03 -4.74
CA LEU A 320 9.60 -4.23 -5.52
C LEU A 320 9.79 -4.74 -6.96
N GLY A 321 9.10 -5.83 -7.34
CA GLY A 321 9.16 -6.38 -8.70
C GLY A 321 10.31 -7.37 -8.96
N PHE A 322 11.04 -7.79 -7.92
CA PHE A 322 12.07 -8.84 -7.97
C PHE A 322 11.42 -10.23 -7.86
N TRP A 323 10.59 -10.59 -8.83
CA TRP A 323 9.76 -11.79 -8.73
C TRP A 323 10.55 -13.09 -8.82
N ASP A 324 11.57 -13.13 -9.69
CA ASP A 324 12.41 -14.32 -9.82
C ASP A 324 13.16 -14.58 -8.50
N GLU A 325 13.67 -13.51 -7.87
CA GLU A 325 14.35 -13.59 -6.58
C GLU A 325 13.38 -13.85 -5.40
N ALA A 326 12.14 -13.34 -5.49
CA ALA A 326 11.09 -13.63 -4.51
C ALA A 326 10.66 -15.10 -4.58
N GLU A 327 10.54 -15.67 -5.78
CA GLU A 327 10.24 -17.07 -6.03
C GLU A 327 11.35 -17.97 -5.47
N GLU A 328 12.62 -17.68 -5.78
CA GLU A 328 13.76 -18.41 -5.26
C GLU A 328 13.76 -18.42 -3.72
N ASN A 329 13.54 -17.25 -3.09
CA ASN A 329 13.44 -17.15 -1.64
C ASN A 329 12.26 -17.96 -1.08
N ALA A 330 11.10 -17.92 -1.74
CA ALA A 330 9.92 -18.68 -1.34
C ALA A 330 10.17 -20.20 -1.41
N ARG A 331 10.76 -20.70 -2.51
CA ARG A 331 11.12 -22.12 -2.66
C ARG A 331 12.10 -22.57 -1.58
N ARG A 332 13.11 -21.74 -1.26
CA ARG A 332 14.07 -22.01 -0.18
C ARG A 332 13.38 -22.15 1.19
N ILE A 333 12.46 -21.24 1.52
CA ILE A 333 11.68 -21.31 2.76
C ILE A 333 10.84 -22.58 2.78
N VAL A 334 10.05 -22.85 1.73
CA VAL A 334 9.19 -24.03 1.66
C VAL A 334 10.00 -25.32 1.79
N ASN A 335 11.15 -25.42 1.13
CA ASN A 335 12.04 -26.58 1.25
C ASN A 335 12.55 -26.76 2.69
N LYS A 336 12.97 -25.68 3.35
CA LYS A 336 13.37 -25.73 4.77
C LYS A 336 12.22 -26.20 5.65
N LEU A 337 11.05 -25.58 5.55
CA LEU A 337 9.89 -25.92 6.39
C LEU A 337 9.39 -27.35 6.14
N ASN A 338 9.43 -27.83 4.89
CA ASN A 338 9.11 -29.22 4.54
C ASN A 338 10.12 -30.21 5.14
N SER A 339 11.42 -29.89 5.10
CA SER A 339 12.48 -30.73 5.70
C SER A 339 12.31 -30.85 7.22
N LEU A 340 11.82 -29.79 7.86
CA LEU A 340 11.48 -29.73 9.27
C LEU A 340 10.10 -30.34 9.59
N LYS A 341 9.36 -30.80 8.57
CA LYS A 341 8.01 -31.38 8.68
C LYS A 341 7.00 -30.47 9.39
N VAL A 342 7.14 -29.16 9.20
CA VAL A 342 6.24 -28.16 9.80
C VAL A 342 4.82 -28.39 9.29
N ARG A 343 3.86 -28.41 10.22
CA ARG A 343 2.42 -28.57 9.91
C ARG A 343 1.66 -27.26 9.98
N GLU A 344 2.11 -26.36 10.84
CA GLU A 344 1.49 -25.07 11.06
C GLU A 344 2.53 -24.00 11.36
N VAL A 345 2.35 -22.84 10.73
CA VAL A 345 3.13 -21.63 10.93
C VAL A 345 2.23 -20.55 11.52
N VAL A 346 2.71 -19.89 12.56
CA VAL A 346 2.08 -18.71 13.17
C VAL A 346 3.01 -17.52 13.00
N THR A 347 2.49 -16.33 12.69
CA THR A 347 3.31 -15.11 12.63
C THR A 347 2.55 -13.87 13.12
N SER A 348 3.24 -12.97 13.82
CA SER A 348 2.71 -11.65 14.22
C SER A 348 2.88 -10.58 13.13
N CYS A 349 3.46 -10.94 12.00
CA CYS A 349 3.69 -10.02 10.90
C CYS A 349 2.64 -10.18 9.80
N ALA A 350 1.74 -9.20 9.66
CA ALA A 350 0.80 -9.12 8.54
C ALA A 350 1.47 -9.32 7.16
N GLY A 351 2.68 -8.78 6.95
CA GLY A 351 3.43 -8.96 5.71
C GLY A 351 3.91 -10.41 5.50
N CYS A 352 4.40 -11.07 6.55
CA CYS A 352 4.73 -12.50 6.47
C CYS A 352 3.46 -13.33 6.19
N PHE A 353 2.36 -13.03 6.89
CA PHE A 353 1.07 -13.69 6.66
C PHE A 353 0.59 -13.54 5.22
N TYR A 354 0.66 -12.33 4.64
CA TYR A 354 0.30 -12.09 3.24
C TYR A 354 1.22 -12.85 2.27
N MET A 355 2.52 -12.88 2.55
CA MET A 355 3.49 -13.62 1.74
C MET A 355 3.12 -15.11 1.64
N PHE A 356 2.93 -15.77 2.78
CA PHE A 356 2.57 -17.18 2.83
C PHE A 356 1.14 -17.42 2.28
N SER A 357 0.14 -16.66 2.72
CA SER A 357 -1.27 -16.96 2.43
C SER A 357 -1.73 -16.61 1.01
N ARG A 358 -0.98 -15.77 0.28
CA ARG A 358 -1.36 -15.28 -1.05
C ARG A 358 -0.19 -15.25 -2.03
N VAL A 359 0.92 -14.61 -1.67
CA VAL A 359 1.99 -14.31 -2.65
C VAL A 359 2.75 -15.55 -3.10
N PHE A 360 2.99 -16.53 -2.22
CA PHE A 360 3.61 -17.80 -2.60
C PHE A 360 2.85 -18.48 -3.76
N LYS A 361 1.51 -18.48 -3.70
CA LYS A 361 0.68 -18.98 -4.80
C LYS A 361 0.82 -18.16 -6.08
N ASN A 362 0.94 -16.84 -5.99
CA ASN A 362 1.17 -15.97 -7.15
C ASN A 362 2.56 -16.19 -7.80
N LEU A 363 3.50 -16.76 -7.04
CA LEU A 363 4.84 -17.15 -7.49
C LEU A 363 4.91 -18.63 -7.91
N ASP A 364 3.78 -19.32 -8.03
CA ASP A 364 3.72 -20.76 -8.35
C ASP A 364 4.58 -21.61 -7.37
N VAL A 365 4.55 -21.24 -6.09
CA VAL A 365 5.19 -21.97 -4.98
C VAL A 365 4.11 -22.47 -4.02
N ASP A 366 3.86 -23.78 -4.06
CA ASP A 366 2.92 -24.44 -3.15
C ASP A 366 3.59 -24.94 -1.87
N PHE A 367 2.82 -25.03 -0.79
CA PHE A 367 3.23 -25.61 0.48
C PHE A 367 2.07 -26.35 1.15
N ARG A 368 2.37 -27.19 2.15
CA ARG A 368 1.39 -28.08 2.79
C ARG A 368 1.10 -27.78 4.27
N PHE A 369 1.73 -26.78 4.85
CA PHE A 369 1.46 -26.33 6.21
C PHE A 369 0.32 -25.30 6.24
N ASN A 370 -0.36 -25.20 7.38
CA ASN A 370 -1.31 -24.12 7.64
C ASN A 370 -0.57 -22.83 8.04
N ILE A 371 -1.16 -21.68 7.73
CA ILE A 371 -0.64 -20.37 8.14
C ILE A 371 -1.72 -19.62 8.93
N ARG A 372 -1.38 -19.15 10.14
CA ARG A 372 -2.23 -18.26 10.94
C ARG A 372 -1.49 -16.98 11.32
N HIS A 373 -2.23 -15.89 11.36
CA HIS A 373 -1.77 -14.65 11.98
C HIS A 373 -1.93 -14.72 13.51
N SER A 374 -1.10 -14.00 14.28
CA SER A 374 -1.16 -13.94 15.75
C SER A 374 -2.59 -13.68 16.27
N SER A 375 -3.29 -12.71 15.68
CA SER A 375 -4.68 -12.41 16.03
C SER A 375 -5.65 -13.60 15.85
N GLN A 376 -5.43 -14.49 14.89
CA GLN A 376 -6.28 -15.66 14.65
C GLN A 376 -6.01 -16.79 15.64
N ILE A 377 -4.75 -16.99 16.03
CA ILE A 377 -4.42 -17.98 17.05
C ILE A 377 -4.87 -17.50 18.43
N ILE A 378 -4.60 -16.25 18.80
CA ILE A 378 -5.04 -15.67 20.08
C ILE A 378 -6.56 -15.78 20.21
N GLU A 379 -7.31 -15.39 19.16
CA GLU A 379 -8.76 -15.55 19.13
C GLU A 379 -9.18 -17.01 19.38
N SER A 380 -8.54 -17.96 18.69
CA SER A 380 -8.86 -19.38 18.85
C SER A 380 -8.53 -19.90 20.25
N LEU A 381 -7.50 -19.39 20.92
CA LEU A 381 -7.12 -19.83 22.27
C LEU A 381 -8.14 -19.33 23.30
N ILE A 382 -8.55 -18.06 23.19
CA ILE A 382 -9.60 -17.46 24.03
C ILE A 382 -10.93 -18.21 23.86
N LEU A 383 -11.37 -18.41 22.61
CA LEU A 383 -12.66 -19.07 22.33
C LEU A 383 -12.71 -20.53 22.80
N LYS A 384 -11.57 -21.21 22.85
CA LYS A 384 -11.48 -22.59 23.34
C LYS A 384 -11.27 -22.68 24.86
N GLY A 385 -11.12 -21.54 25.54
CA GLY A 385 -10.88 -21.50 26.99
C GLY A 385 -9.45 -21.87 27.39
N PHE A 386 -8.48 -21.80 26.47
CA PHE A 386 -7.06 -22.02 26.79
C PHE A 386 -6.35 -20.72 27.22
N LEU A 387 -6.95 -19.56 26.97
CA LEU A 387 -6.36 -18.27 27.31
C LEU A 387 -7.39 -17.41 28.03
N HIS A 388 -7.14 -17.09 29.29
CA HIS A 388 -7.96 -16.21 30.10
C HIS A 388 -7.30 -14.85 30.19
N LEU A 389 -8.07 -13.79 29.94
CA LEU A 389 -7.56 -12.42 29.94
C LEU A 389 -8.09 -11.67 31.15
N GLU A 390 -7.18 -11.02 31.87
CA GLU A 390 -7.52 -10.09 32.95
C GLU A 390 -8.16 -8.81 32.40
N THR A 391 -8.68 -8.00 33.34
CA THR A 391 -9.37 -6.75 33.00
C THR A 391 -8.39 -5.67 32.56
N LEU A 392 -8.70 -4.95 31.48
CA LEU A 392 -7.94 -3.79 31.01
C LEU A 392 -8.85 -2.59 30.78
N LYS A 393 -8.84 -1.65 31.73
CA LYS A 393 -9.61 -0.42 31.61
C LYS A 393 -8.96 0.54 30.62
N GLY A 394 -9.73 1.02 29.65
CA GLY A 394 -9.29 2.06 28.73
C GLY A 394 -9.97 1.96 27.37
N SER A 395 -9.77 2.97 26.54
CA SER A 395 -10.27 3.00 25.17
C SER A 395 -9.14 2.83 24.17
N TYR A 396 -9.30 1.88 23.26
CA TYR A 396 -8.28 1.53 22.27
C TYR A 396 -8.85 1.58 20.87
N VAL A 397 -8.01 1.83 19.87
CA VAL A 397 -8.39 1.75 18.46
C VAL A 397 -7.57 0.67 17.77
N TRP A 398 -8.24 -0.10 16.92
CA TRP A 398 -7.57 -1.04 16.03
C TRP A 398 -7.17 -0.35 14.71
N HIS A 399 -5.91 -0.53 14.30
CA HIS A 399 -5.48 -0.26 12.93
C HIS A 399 -5.37 -1.57 12.15
N ASP A 400 -6.23 -1.70 11.14
CA ASP A 400 -6.16 -2.78 10.16
C ASP A 400 -4.89 -2.66 9.28
N PRO A 401 -3.91 -3.59 9.37
CA PRO A 401 -2.81 -3.63 8.41
C PRO A 401 -3.34 -3.97 7.03
N CYS A 402 -2.83 -3.31 5.97
CA CYS A 402 -3.32 -3.57 4.62
C CYS A 402 -3.04 -5.01 4.14
N ASP A 403 -1.88 -5.57 4.49
CA ASP A 403 -1.50 -6.95 4.19
C ASP A 403 -2.40 -7.98 4.88
N LEU A 404 -2.82 -7.72 6.12
CA LEU A 404 -3.71 -8.62 6.89
C LEU A 404 -5.17 -8.48 6.44
N GLY A 405 -5.64 -7.24 6.32
CA GLY A 405 -7.01 -6.91 5.97
C GLY A 405 -7.26 -6.98 4.46
N ARG A 406 -6.86 -5.94 3.71
CA ARG A 406 -7.20 -5.80 2.29
C ARG A 406 -6.70 -6.94 1.42
N HIS A 407 -5.48 -7.42 1.67
CA HIS A 407 -4.86 -8.44 0.83
C HIS A 407 -5.18 -9.86 1.27
N SER A 408 -5.44 -10.08 2.57
CA SER A 408 -5.64 -11.43 3.10
C SER A 408 -7.03 -11.72 3.68
N GLY A 409 -7.86 -10.70 3.92
CA GLY A 409 -9.26 -10.81 4.34
C GLY A 409 -9.48 -10.96 5.85
N VAL A 410 -8.45 -10.74 6.68
CA VAL A 410 -8.54 -10.92 8.14
C VAL A 410 -8.87 -9.60 8.82
N TYR A 411 -10.15 -9.43 9.20
CA TYR A 411 -10.67 -8.23 9.86
C TYR A 411 -11.25 -8.50 11.26
N GLU A 412 -12.02 -9.56 11.40
CA GLU A 412 -12.75 -9.84 12.63
C GLU A 412 -11.92 -10.48 13.75
N PRO A 413 -10.95 -11.40 13.49
CA PRO A 413 -10.13 -11.99 14.54
C PRO A 413 -9.52 -10.99 15.53
N PRO A 414 -8.80 -9.93 15.10
CA PRO A 414 -8.24 -8.96 16.04
C PRO A 414 -9.31 -8.20 16.83
N ARG A 415 -10.47 -7.94 16.22
CA ARG A 415 -11.58 -7.26 16.91
C ARG A 415 -12.22 -8.14 17.97
N ARG A 416 -12.35 -9.45 17.72
CA ARG A 416 -12.89 -10.40 18.70
C ARG A 416 -11.96 -10.57 19.89
N VAL A 417 -10.65 -10.61 19.67
CA VAL A 417 -9.64 -10.57 20.75
C VAL A 417 -9.78 -9.29 21.59
N LEU A 418 -9.85 -8.12 20.96
CA LEU A 418 -9.97 -6.86 21.71
C LEU A 418 -11.31 -6.78 22.49
N LYS A 419 -12.39 -7.29 21.92
CA LYS A 419 -13.72 -7.29 22.57
C LYS A 419 -13.87 -8.33 23.67
N SER A 420 -13.01 -9.34 23.75
CA SER A 420 -13.02 -10.30 24.86
C SER A 420 -12.32 -9.78 26.12
N ILE A 421 -11.64 -8.63 26.04
CA ILE A 421 -10.96 -8.02 27.18
C ILE A 421 -11.98 -7.21 27.99
N SER A 422 -12.15 -7.55 29.27
CA SER A 422 -13.07 -6.86 30.18
C SER A 422 -12.65 -5.40 30.39
N ASP A 423 -13.63 -4.49 30.48
CA ASP A 423 -13.48 -3.03 30.63
C ASP A 423 -12.70 -2.29 29.52
N LEU A 424 -12.33 -2.99 28.44
CA LEU A 424 -11.75 -2.38 27.25
C LEU A 424 -12.84 -1.84 26.33
N VAL A 425 -12.72 -0.57 25.94
CA VAL A 425 -13.60 0.08 24.98
C VAL A 425 -12.93 0.18 23.62
N LEU A 426 -13.31 -0.68 22.67
CA LEU A 426 -12.83 -0.61 21.30
C LEU A 426 -13.54 0.51 20.53
N LYS A 427 -12.79 1.53 20.11
CA LYS A 427 -13.23 2.59 19.19
C LYS A 427 -12.78 2.26 17.77
N GLU A 428 -13.63 2.53 16.78
CA GLU A 428 -13.32 2.36 15.36
C GLU A 428 -13.09 3.71 14.68
N GLN A 429 -12.17 3.73 13.71
CA GLN A 429 -12.00 4.88 12.81
C GLN A 429 -13.21 5.01 11.87
N THR A 430 -13.51 6.22 11.41
CA THR A 430 -14.49 6.47 10.34
C THR A 430 -14.20 5.62 9.10
N LEU A 431 -12.91 5.48 8.79
CA LEU A 431 -12.35 4.65 7.74
C LEU A 431 -11.65 3.45 8.39
N ASN A 432 -12.31 2.30 8.38
CA ASN A 432 -11.84 1.04 8.99
C ASN A 432 -11.90 -0.12 7.98
N LYS A 433 -11.42 -1.30 8.39
CA LYS A 433 -11.37 -2.52 7.57
C LYS A 433 -10.72 -2.26 6.21
N GLN A 434 -11.35 -2.64 5.11
CA GLN A 434 -10.84 -2.40 3.76
C GLN A 434 -10.60 -0.91 3.46
N HIS A 435 -11.29 -0.01 4.16
CA HIS A 435 -11.19 1.43 3.94
C HIS A 435 -10.20 2.12 4.88
N THR A 436 -9.46 1.41 5.74
CA THR A 436 -8.47 2.03 6.64
C THR A 436 -7.38 2.79 5.88
N LEU A 437 -6.99 3.97 6.37
CA LEU A 437 -5.86 4.72 5.79
C LEU A 437 -4.54 3.96 5.98
N CYS A 438 -3.65 4.04 4.98
CA CYS A 438 -2.31 3.44 5.03
C CYS A 438 -1.47 4.01 6.18
N CYS A 439 -0.60 3.19 6.76
CA CYS A 439 0.37 3.60 7.78
C CYS A 439 1.64 4.25 7.21
N GLY A 440 1.88 4.15 5.89
CA GLY A 440 3.09 4.67 5.23
C GLY A 440 4.21 3.64 5.02
N ALA A 441 4.20 2.51 5.72
CA ALA A 441 5.29 1.52 5.71
C ALA A 441 5.27 0.54 4.51
N GLY A 442 4.18 0.47 3.76
CA GLY A 442 3.99 -0.57 2.73
C GLY A 442 4.82 -0.35 1.46
N GLY A 443 4.95 -1.39 0.65
CA GLY A 443 5.44 -1.28 -0.74
C GLY A 443 6.90 -0.83 -0.89
N GLY A 444 7.70 -0.83 0.17
CA GLY A 444 9.07 -0.33 0.18
C GLY A 444 9.20 1.19 0.31
N LEU A 445 8.11 1.90 0.60
CA LEU A 445 8.12 3.36 0.68
C LEU A 445 9.03 3.88 1.79
N TRP A 446 9.01 3.26 2.98
CA TRP A 446 9.87 3.62 4.11
C TRP A 446 11.36 3.67 3.76
N MET A 447 11.79 2.84 2.82
CA MET A 447 13.17 2.76 2.32
C MET A 447 13.38 3.70 1.13
N TYR A 448 12.42 3.79 0.21
CA TYR A 448 12.54 4.62 -0.99
C TYR A 448 12.46 6.12 -0.68
N ASN A 449 11.52 6.52 0.18
CA ASN A 449 11.27 7.89 0.61
C ASN A 449 10.67 7.89 2.03
N SER A 450 11.55 7.90 3.04
CA SER A 450 11.17 7.86 4.46
C SER A 450 10.36 9.09 4.89
N GLY A 451 10.69 10.29 4.38
CA GLY A 451 9.96 11.52 4.70
C GLY A 451 8.51 11.47 4.22
N LEU A 452 8.26 10.90 3.03
CA LEU A 452 6.91 10.67 2.54
C LEU A 452 6.18 9.59 3.38
N ALA A 453 6.86 8.49 3.73
CA ALA A 453 6.29 7.47 4.61
C ALA A 453 5.83 8.06 5.95
N GLU A 454 6.67 8.90 6.57
CA GLU A 454 6.38 9.60 7.82
C GLU A 454 5.21 10.56 7.67
N SER A 455 5.17 11.36 6.58
CA SER A 455 4.06 12.27 6.33
C SER A 455 2.70 11.53 6.21
N ILE A 456 2.68 10.35 5.59
CA ILE A 456 1.47 9.51 5.50
C ILE A 456 1.06 9.01 6.88
N ALA A 457 2.03 8.57 7.69
CA ALA A 457 1.78 8.12 9.05
C ALA A 457 1.24 9.27 9.92
N GLN A 458 1.84 10.46 9.84
CA GLN A 458 1.42 11.67 10.55
C GLN A 458 -0.03 12.03 10.21
N LEU A 459 -0.38 12.05 8.92
CA LEU A 459 -1.75 12.30 8.47
C LEU A 459 -2.75 11.30 9.06
N LYS A 460 -2.38 10.01 9.16
CA LYS A 460 -3.25 9.01 9.80
C LYS A 460 -3.44 9.31 11.29
N ILE A 461 -2.37 9.61 12.02
CA ILE A 461 -2.45 9.93 13.45
C ILE A 461 -3.31 11.17 13.68
N GLU A 462 -2.98 12.28 13.02
CA GLU A 462 -3.67 13.56 13.18
C GLU A 462 -5.12 13.47 12.75
N GLU A 463 -5.36 12.98 11.54
CA GLU A 463 -6.67 13.06 10.95
C GLU A 463 -7.56 11.91 11.38
N ALA A 464 -7.08 10.71 11.68
CA ALA A 464 -7.95 9.54 11.95
C ALA A 464 -7.93 9.08 13.42
N ILE A 465 -6.78 9.15 14.09
CA ILE A 465 -6.61 8.56 15.41
C ILE A 465 -6.85 9.58 16.54
N ASN A 466 -6.24 10.76 16.48
CA ASN A 466 -6.28 11.75 17.56
C ASN A 466 -7.70 12.21 17.89
N ARG A 467 -8.60 12.28 16.89
CA ARG A 467 -10.01 12.63 17.10
C ARG A 467 -10.78 11.62 17.97
N LEU A 468 -10.31 10.38 18.07
CA LEU A 468 -10.98 9.34 18.86
C LEU A 468 -10.72 9.47 20.35
N LYS A 469 -9.68 10.22 20.76
CA LYS A 469 -9.24 10.37 22.16
C LYS A 469 -9.14 9.00 22.85
N VAL A 470 -8.30 8.15 22.28
CA VAL A 470 -8.01 6.79 22.77
C VAL A 470 -6.75 6.79 23.62
N ASP A 471 -6.67 5.83 24.52
CA ASP A 471 -5.54 5.57 25.41
C ASP A 471 -4.45 4.76 24.71
N GLY A 472 -4.77 4.05 23.61
CA GLY A 472 -3.78 3.30 22.82
C GLY A 472 -4.23 2.95 21.41
N LEU A 473 -3.24 2.73 20.54
CA LEU A 473 -3.39 2.26 19.17
C LEU A 473 -2.84 0.84 19.05
N VAL A 474 -3.67 -0.11 18.61
CA VAL A 474 -3.31 -1.53 18.51
C VAL A 474 -3.30 -1.96 17.04
N THR A 475 -2.33 -2.78 16.64
CA THR A 475 -2.26 -3.35 15.29
C THR A 475 -1.67 -4.77 15.32
N GLY A 476 -1.58 -5.43 14.17
CA GLY A 476 -1.01 -6.78 14.01
C GLY A 476 0.05 -6.80 12.92
N CYS A 477 0.93 -5.80 12.92
CA CYS A 477 1.97 -5.67 11.90
C CYS A 477 3.15 -4.85 12.42
N PRO A 478 4.35 -5.45 12.52
CA PRO A 478 5.52 -4.76 13.04
C PRO A 478 5.93 -3.55 12.19
N ASN A 479 5.74 -3.61 10.87
CA ASN A 479 6.02 -2.47 10.00
C ASN A 479 5.03 -1.31 10.22
N CYS A 480 3.75 -1.60 10.51
CA CYS A 480 2.80 -0.56 10.90
C CYS A 480 3.20 0.07 12.23
N ILE A 481 3.64 -0.73 13.20
CA ILE A 481 4.09 -0.24 14.51
C ILE A 481 5.28 0.68 14.34
N LEU A 482 6.34 0.26 13.64
CA LEU A 482 7.53 1.09 13.40
C LEU A 482 7.16 2.44 12.77
N SER A 483 6.27 2.44 11.78
CA SER A 483 5.88 3.67 11.08
C SER A 483 5.00 4.59 11.93
N LEU A 484 4.08 4.03 12.72
CA LEU A 484 3.12 4.81 13.52
C LEU A 484 3.70 5.27 14.85
N ARG A 485 4.56 4.46 15.48
CA ARG A 485 5.23 4.80 16.74
C ARG A 485 6.15 6.01 16.58
N ASN A 486 6.79 6.16 15.41
CA ASN A 486 7.63 7.32 15.10
C ASN A 486 6.87 8.66 15.13
N VAL A 487 5.58 8.66 14.78
CA VAL A 487 4.75 9.89 14.65
C VAL A 487 3.74 10.08 15.77
N ALA A 488 3.31 9.01 16.43
CA ALA A 488 2.32 9.06 17.52
C ALA A 488 2.84 9.80 18.76
N GLY A 489 4.17 9.83 18.95
CA GLY A 489 4.82 10.40 20.12
C GLY A 489 4.55 9.59 21.40
N SER A 490 5.05 10.08 22.54
CA SER A 490 4.96 9.36 23.82
C SER A 490 3.57 9.30 24.44
N LYS A 491 2.62 10.12 23.98
CA LYS A 491 1.27 10.22 24.55
C LYS A 491 0.29 9.18 24.03
N LEU A 492 0.61 8.50 22.93
CA LEU A 492 -0.24 7.47 22.33
C LEU A 492 0.59 6.20 22.13
N PRO A 493 0.53 5.22 23.05
CA PRO A 493 1.22 3.95 22.87
C PRO A 493 0.71 3.23 21.63
N VAL A 494 1.64 2.73 20.82
CA VAL A 494 1.37 1.94 19.63
C VAL A 494 1.88 0.52 19.88
N LEU A 495 0.95 -0.42 20.02
CA LEU A 495 1.21 -1.80 20.48
C LEU A 495 0.82 -2.83 19.41
N ASP A 496 1.54 -3.95 19.39
CA ASP A 496 1.04 -5.17 18.78
C ASP A 496 -0.10 -5.76 19.63
N ILE A 497 -0.99 -6.50 19.00
CA ILE A 497 -2.05 -7.23 19.70
C ILE A 497 -1.48 -8.24 20.70
N SER A 498 -0.34 -8.85 20.42
CA SER A 498 0.30 -9.79 21.35
C SER A 498 0.86 -9.07 22.57
N GLU A 499 1.46 -7.89 22.42
CA GLU A 499 1.95 -7.08 23.54
C GLU A 499 0.79 -6.72 24.48
N LEU A 500 -0.33 -6.24 23.92
CA LEU A 500 -1.51 -5.89 24.72
C LEU A 500 -2.06 -7.09 25.49
N VAL A 501 -2.16 -8.26 24.85
CA VAL A 501 -2.66 -9.48 25.47
C VAL A 501 -1.70 -9.98 26.54
N ALA A 502 -0.40 -10.00 26.27
CA ALA A 502 0.62 -10.44 27.22
C ALA A 502 0.68 -9.60 28.51
N MET A 503 0.26 -8.33 28.46
CA MET A 503 0.16 -7.45 29.64
C MET A 503 -0.94 -7.86 30.64
N ILE A 504 -1.88 -8.71 30.23
CA ILE A 504 -3.09 -9.09 30.99
C ILE A 504 -3.28 -10.62 31.06
N LEU A 505 -2.17 -11.35 30.94
CA LEU A 505 -2.00 -12.72 31.39
C LEU A 505 -1.25 -12.67 32.71
#